data_AF-A0AB35QXT6-F1
#
_entry.id   AF-A0AB35QXT6-F1
#
_cell.length_a   1.000
_cell.length_b   1.000
_cell.length_c   1.000
_cell.angle_alpha   90.00
_cell.angle_beta   90.00
_cell.angle_gamma   90.00
#
_symmetry.space_group_name_H-M   'P 1'
#
loop_
_entity.id
_entity.type
_entity.pdbx_description
1 polymer ?
#
loop_
_entity_poly.entity_id
_entity_poly.type
_entity_poly.pdbx_seq_one_letter_code
_entity_poly.pdbx_strand_id
1 'polypeptide(L)'
;MPDPTSAPLFRLEIARLQRCFTVISFSASEAISQPFAFELDILGDGLDLDLTGLMYKPASLSFGSRKNFHGQIQGATRKHYQPGPACYTLIMGPRLACLGLRHQSRIFQHMTATRIIAQVLEEHGLKNCFRFDLPTECRERDCCVQYQESDLQLVQRLCAEEGIHYHFVHSRRRHELVFGANLHGFARSPVARWRQFAQQSGVTRFAVTEHATQLPGSRAGQHATGESTLPFVTCAELLPLADHPEKNWNHMWLITEVRHRFGLVDGNDHGASDRYSNQFKAIPWEVGFRTPAPAPRPPIAPLQRGWIIGINGEPARLDAAGRVRVRLEWEWQHPNDPGSGCWLHLAPGLDIECRAGMSVAVSFSEDDTHPPLIIGCLPAQEARRENDPAPVENVQMHLDRQMFIGADRLLQLADGVCLYLGEGSKVTLDAGSSTVQIDDDGLTLSSPRISFASKANGRSSGDPDAIE
;
A
#
# COMPACT_ATOMS: atom_id res chain seq x y z
N MET A 1 11.91 -29.52 39.33
CA MET A 1 12.39 -28.98 38.04
C MET A 1 11.82 -29.87 36.96
N PRO A 2 10.88 -29.43 36.11
CA PRO A 2 10.39 -30.28 35.02
C PRO A 2 11.53 -30.52 34.01
N ASP A 3 11.61 -31.75 33.51
CA ASP A 3 12.61 -32.24 32.56
C ASP A 3 12.68 -31.34 31.31
N PRO A 4 13.85 -30.78 30.95
CA PRO A 4 14.01 -29.92 29.77
C PRO A 4 13.67 -30.62 28.44
N THR A 5 13.52 -31.95 28.45
CA THR A 5 13.20 -32.78 27.28
C THR A 5 11.68 -32.90 27.02
N SER A 6 10.83 -32.47 27.96
CA SER A 6 9.35 -32.62 27.89
C SER A 6 8.60 -31.31 27.56
N ALA A 7 9.31 -30.21 27.26
CA ALA A 7 8.66 -28.96 26.93
C ALA A 7 8.04 -29.01 25.52
N PRO A 8 6.73 -28.65 25.32
CA PRO A 8 6.17 -28.55 23.98
C PRO A 8 7.00 -27.60 23.12
N LEU A 9 7.30 -28.05 21.89
CA LEU A 9 8.18 -27.37 20.94
C LEU A 9 7.65 -25.97 20.58
N PHE A 10 6.32 -25.80 20.60
CA PHE A 10 5.65 -24.53 20.31
C PHE A 10 4.78 -24.08 21.49
N ARG A 11 5.00 -22.84 21.93
CA ARG A 11 4.27 -22.22 23.04
C ARG A 11 3.87 -20.81 22.67
N LEU A 12 2.65 -20.44 23.03
CA LEU A 12 2.13 -19.09 22.84
C LEU A 12 2.08 -18.36 24.18
N GLU A 13 2.81 -17.25 24.28
CA GLU A 13 2.75 -16.32 25.41
C GLU A 13 1.93 -15.10 24.98
N ILE A 14 0.83 -14.82 25.67
CA ILE A 14 0.01 -13.61 25.41
C ILE A 14 0.25 -12.60 26.53
N ALA A 15 0.61 -11.37 26.15
CA ALA A 15 0.95 -10.32 27.08
C ALA A 15 -0.20 -10.02 28.05
N ARG A 16 0.16 -9.74 29.31
CA ARG A 16 -0.75 -9.43 30.43
C ARG A 16 -1.66 -10.57 30.90
N LEU A 17 -1.66 -11.74 30.26
CA LEU A 17 -2.35 -12.92 30.79
C LEU A 17 -1.49 -13.70 31.79
N GLN A 18 -0.16 -13.51 31.77
CA GLN A 18 0.80 -14.31 32.55
C GLN A 18 0.59 -15.83 32.39
N ARG A 19 0.05 -16.23 31.24
CA ARG A 19 -0.30 -17.61 30.88
C ARG A 19 0.46 -18.00 29.62
N CYS A 20 0.83 -19.28 29.56
CA CYS A 20 1.44 -19.91 28.40
C CYS A 20 0.48 -20.98 27.88
N PHE A 21 0.12 -20.87 26.61
CA PHE A 21 -0.77 -21.83 25.96
C PHE A 21 0.04 -22.83 25.15
N THR A 22 -0.35 -24.09 25.25
CA THR A 22 0.16 -25.15 24.37
C THR A 22 -0.49 -24.97 23.00
N VAL A 23 0.36 -24.86 21.97
CA VAL A 23 -0.09 -24.83 20.58
C VAL A 23 -0.23 -26.26 20.09
N ILE A 24 -1.39 -26.62 19.56
CA ILE A 24 -1.71 -27.96 19.07
C ILE A 24 -1.40 -28.06 17.57
N SER A 25 -1.74 -27.01 16.83
CA SER A 25 -1.41 -26.88 15.41
C SER A 25 -1.28 -25.41 15.03
N PHE A 26 -0.59 -25.15 13.93
CA PHE A 26 -0.66 -23.86 13.28
C PHE A 26 -0.38 -23.94 11.78
N SER A 27 -0.94 -22.96 11.07
CA SER A 27 -0.56 -22.60 9.72
C SER A 27 -0.08 -21.16 9.73
N ALA A 28 1.03 -20.86 9.08
CA ALA A 28 1.51 -19.48 8.99
C ALA A 28 2.12 -19.18 7.64
N SER A 29 2.07 -17.91 7.25
CA SER A 29 2.71 -17.41 6.04
C SER A 29 3.45 -16.12 6.32
N GLU A 30 4.61 -15.99 5.70
CA GLU A 30 5.45 -14.79 5.73
C GLU A 30 6.09 -14.61 4.35
N ALA A 31 6.20 -13.37 3.90
CA ALA A 31 6.82 -13.04 2.64
C ALA A 31 7.43 -11.63 2.69
N ILE A 32 8.47 -11.41 1.88
CA ILE A 32 9.04 -10.08 1.70
C ILE A 32 7.95 -9.17 1.12
N SER A 33 7.83 -7.96 1.69
CA SER A 33 6.84 -6.95 1.35
C SER A 33 5.38 -7.39 1.55
N GLN A 34 5.13 -8.31 2.51
CA GLN A 34 3.78 -8.67 2.95
C GLN A 34 3.69 -8.78 4.48
N PRO A 35 2.53 -8.46 5.09
CA PRO A 35 2.28 -8.78 6.49
C PRO A 35 2.30 -10.30 6.71
N PHE A 36 3.00 -10.79 7.74
CA PHE A 36 2.90 -12.19 8.13
C PHE A 36 1.53 -12.49 8.78
N ALA A 37 1.10 -13.74 8.73
CA ALA A 37 -0.13 -14.20 9.37
C ALA A 37 0.07 -15.59 9.94
N PHE A 38 -0.38 -15.79 11.18
CA PHE A 38 -0.36 -17.07 11.88
C PHE A 38 -1.78 -17.41 12.33
N GLU A 39 -2.27 -18.58 11.95
CA GLU A 39 -3.48 -19.18 12.46
C GLU A 39 -3.07 -20.31 13.41
N LEU A 40 -3.41 -20.17 14.68
CA LEU A 40 -2.96 -21.03 15.78
C LEU A 40 -4.15 -21.70 16.42
N ASP A 41 -4.12 -23.03 16.56
CA ASP A 41 -5.02 -23.74 17.45
C ASP A 41 -4.34 -23.96 18.81
N ILE A 42 -4.96 -23.47 19.87
CA ILE A 42 -4.46 -23.60 21.24
C ILE A 42 -5.42 -24.40 22.11
N LEU A 43 -4.85 -25.15 23.06
CA LEU A 43 -5.61 -25.76 24.14
C LEU A 43 -5.86 -24.73 25.25
N GLY A 44 -7.11 -24.63 25.69
CA GLY A 44 -7.47 -23.87 26.89
C GLY A 44 -6.84 -24.48 28.13
N ASP A 45 -6.63 -23.64 29.15
CA ASP A 45 -5.98 -24.01 30.42
C ASP A 45 -6.99 -24.42 31.52
N GLY A 46 -8.22 -24.74 31.14
CA GLY A 46 -9.33 -25.07 32.05
C GLY A 46 -10.17 -23.86 32.48
N LEU A 47 -9.80 -22.65 32.06
CA LEU A 47 -10.60 -21.43 32.23
C LEU A 47 -11.04 -20.90 30.87
N ASP A 48 -12.28 -20.41 30.79
CA ASP A 48 -12.76 -19.76 29.57
C ASP A 48 -11.99 -18.46 29.31
N LEU A 49 -11.51 -18.30 28.08
CA LEU A 49 -10.82 -17.08 27.64
C LEU A 49 -11.81 -15.99 27.24
N ASP A 50 -11.63 -14.78 27.77
CA ASP A 50 -12.28 -13.57 27.27
C ASP A 50 -11.67 -13.17 25.92
N LEU A 51 -12.27 -13.69 24.83
CA LEU A 51 -11.79 -13.50 23.47
C LEU A 51 -11.77 -12.02 23.06
N THR A 52 -12.76 -11.24 23.48
CA THR A 52 -12.82 -9.80 23.20
C THR A 52 -11.65 -9.09 23.85
N GLY A 53 -11.35 -9.44 25.11
CA GLY A 53 -10.19 -8.95 25.82
C GLY A 53 -8.86 -9.32 25.16
N LEU A 54 -8.77 -10.41 24.40
CA LEU A 54 -7.53 -10.82 23.71
C LEU A 54 -7.17 -9.93 22.52
N MET A 55 -8.15 -9.26 21.92
CA MET A 55 -7.95 -8.53 20.67
C MET A 55 -6.85 -7.47 20.79
N TYR A 56 -5.94 -7.50 19.83
CA TYR A 56 -4.76 -6.65 19.70
C TYR A 56 -3.76 -6.73 20.87
N LYS A 57 -3.88 -7.71 21.76
CA LYS A 57 -2.83 -7.98 22.75
C LYS A 57 -1.58 -8.52 22.04
N PRO A 58 -0.38 -8.07 22.44
CA PRO A 58 0.87 -8.65 21.97
C PRO A 58 0.95 -10.14 22.32
N ALA A 59 1.46 -10.94 21.40
CA ALA A 59 1.67 -12.36 21.58
C ALA A 59 3.05 -12.78 21.03
N SER A 60 3.67 -13.75 21.66
CA SER A 60 4.93 -14.35 21.22
C SER A 60 4.78 -15.86 21.09
N LEU A 61 4.96 -16.36 19.87
CA LEU A 61 5.00 -17.77 19.55
C LEU A 61 6.46 -18.24 19.55
N SER A 62 6.80 -19.13 20.48
CA SER A 62 8.14 -19.72 20.59
C SER A 62 8.30 -20.91 19.66
N PHE A 63 9.40 -20.94 18.88
CA PHE A 63 9.82 -22.08 18.05
C PHE A 63 11.02 -22.75 18.75
N GLY A 64 10.77 -23.43 19.86
CA GLY A 64 11.81 -24.02 20.70
C GLY A 64 12.83 -23.00 21.25
N SER A 65 14.09 -23.40 21.42
CA SER A 65 15.09 -22.63 22.18
C SER A 65 15.76 -21.47 21.42
N ARG A 66 15.44 -21.22 20.13
CA ARG A 66 16.26 -20.30 19.31
C ARG A 66 15.52 -19.30 18.40
N LYS A 67 14.20 -19.39 18.19
CA LYS A 67 13.46 -18.43 17.35
C LYS A 67 12.07 -18.15 17.94
N ASN A 68 11.59 -16.92 17.77
CA ASN A 68 10.27 -16.49 18.25
C ASN A 68 9.61 -15.64 17.18
N PHE A 69 8.29 -15.75 17.06
CA PHE A 69 7.47 -14.86 16.25
C PHE A 69 6.62 -14.01 17.18
N HIS A 70 6.92 -12.71 17.19
CA HIS A 70 6.13 -11.73 17.92
C HIS A 70 5.08 -11.10 17.00
N GLY A 71 3.84 -10.97 17.46
CA GLY A 71 2.73 -10.33 16.76
C GLY A 71 1.69 -9.79 17.74
N GLN A 72 0.50 -9.48 17.24
CA GLN A 72 -0.68 -9.18 18.05
C GLN A 72 -1.84 -10.07 17.61
N ILE A 73 -2.74 -10.38 18.55
CA ILE A 73 -3.96 -11.13 18.23
C ILE A 73 -4.88 -10.25 17.39
N GLN A 74 -5.26 -10.71 16.21
CA GLN A 74 -6.13 -10.01 15.25
C GLN A 74 -7.47 -10.71 15.05
N GLY A 75 -7.62 -11.93 15.58
CA GLY A 75 -8.86 -12.69 15.59
C GLY A 75 -8.78 -13.78 16.64
N ALA A 76 -9.91 -14.13 17.22
CA ALA A 76 -10.01 -15.19 18.21
C ALA A 76 -11.39 -15.82 18.14
N THR A 77 -11.46 -17.14 17.99
CA THR A 77 -12.71 -17.90 17.95
C THR A 77 -12.56 -19.16 18.79
N ARG A 78 -13.67 -19.63 19.36
CA ARG A 78 -13.72 -20.93 20.03
C ARG A 78 -14.11 -22.00 19.01
N LYS A 79 -13.35 -23.09 18.94
CA LYS A 79 -13.48 -24.14 17.91
C LYS A 79 -14.70 -25.04 18.13
N HIS A 80 -15.02 -25.37 19.39
CA HIS A 80 -16.20 -26.15 19.76
C HIS A 80 -16.68 -25.85 21.19
N TYR A 81 -17.93 -26.25 21.47
CA TYR A 81 -18.55 -26.20 22.80
C TYR A 81 -18.80 -27.59 23.41
N GLN A 82 -18.16 -28.63 22.86
CA GLN A 82 -18.26 -30.00 23.38
C GLN A 82 -17.58 -30.17 24.76
N PRO A 83 -18.02 -31.16 25.57
CA PRO A 83 -17.33 -31.55 26.80
C PRO A 83 -15.88 -31.94 26.55
N GLY A 84 -14.97 -31.48 27.40
CA GLY A 84 -13.52 -31.67 27.23
C GLY A 84 -12.76 -30.35 27.36
N PRO A 85 -11.43 -30.35 27.14
CA PRO A 85 -10.66 -29.13 27.15
C PRO A 85 -11.12 -28.20 26.01
N ALA A 86 -11.32 -26.92 26.31
CA ALA A 86 -11.68 -25.93 25.30
C ALA A 86 -10.54 -25.77 24.27
N CYS A 87 -10.89 -25.60 23.01
CA CYS A 87 -9.95 -25.33 21.93
C CYS A 87 -10.29 -23.98 21.27
N TYR A 88 -9.28 -23.16 21.02
CA TYR A 88 -9.43 -21.84 20.43
C TYR A 88 -8.56 -21.69 19.19
N THR A 89 -9.09 -21.04 18.17
CA THR A 89 -8.33 -20.62 16.99
C THR A 89 -8.02 -19.14 17.13
N LEU A 90 -6.75 -18.78 17.08
CA LEU A 90 -6.24 -17.42 17.19
C LEU A 90 -5.55 -17.02 15.89
N ILE A 91 -5.85 -15.81 15.40
CA ILE A 91 -5.13 -15.18 14.30
C ILE A 91 -4.13 -14.21 14.93
N MET A 92 -2.85 -14.37 14.63
CA MET A 92 -1.77 -13.49 15.06
C MET A 92 -1.08 -12.88 13.84
N GLY A 93 -0.89 -11.55 13.85
CA GLY A 93 -0.24 -10.82 12.74
C GLY A 93 0.49 -9.56 13.24
N PRO A 94 1.20 -8.83 12.36
CA PRO A 94 1.84 -7.58 12.71
C PRO A 94 0.82 -6.45 12.78
N ARG A 95 1.12 -5.41 13.56
CA ARG A 95 0.29 -4.20 13.58
C ARG A 95 0.22 -3.50 12.22
N LEU A 96 1.22 -3.73 11.35
CA LEU A 96 1.21 -3.27 9.96
C LEU A 96 -0.04 -3.74 9.19
N ALA A 97 -0.55 -4.95 9.46
CA ALA A 97 -1.73 -5.47 8.76
C ALA A 97 -3.00 -4.62 9.00
N CYS A 98 -3.09 -3.95 10.16
CA CYS A 98 -4.21 -3.09 10.50
C CYS A 98 -4.31 -1.84 9.63
N LEU A 99 -3.24 -1.42 8.96
CA LEU A 99 -3.27 -0.30 8.01
C LEU A 99 -4.16 -0.63 6.79
N GLY A 100 -4.40 -1.91 6.50
CA GLY A 100 -5.33 -2.33 5.45
C GLY A 100 -6.81 -2.08 5.79
N LEU A 101 -7.11 -1.79 7.07
CA LEU A 101 -8.48 -1.54 7.53
C LEU A 101 -8.89 -0.07 7.44
N ARG A 102 -7.93 0.85 7.31
CA ARG A 102 -8.16 2.30 7.24
C ARG A 102 -7.97 2.78 5.81
N HIS A 103 -9.05 3.27 5.20
CA HIS A 103 -9.04 3.92 3.89
C HIS A 103 -9.18 5.41 4.07
N GLN A 104 -8.36 6.18 3.35
CA GLN A 104 -8.37 7.63 3.41
C GLN A 104 -8.22 8.26 2.03
N SER A 105 -8.60 9.52 1.96
CA SER A 105 -8.18 10.41 0.88
C SER A 105 -7.48 11.63 1.50
N ARG A 106 -6.24 11.92 1.06
CA ARG A 106 -5.40 13.03 1.53
C ARG A 106 -4.23 13.29 0.58
N ILE A 107 -3.63 14.47 0.69
CA ILE A 107 -2.45 14.86 -0.10
C ILE A 107 -1.27 15.10 0.85
N PHE A 108 -0.13 14.50 0.54
CA PHE A 108 1.16 14.81 1.15
C PHE A 108 1.93 15.73 0.20
N GLN A 109 2.55 16.80 0.71
CA GLN A 109 3.27 17.77 -0.12
C GLN A 109 4.68 18.00 0.44
N HIS A 110 5.68 18.11 -0.43
CA HIS A 110 7.08 18.37 -0.03
C HIS A 110 7.59 17.30 0.95
N MET A 111 7.38 16.03 0.57
CA MET A 111 7.77 14.87 1.38
C MET A 111 8.39 13.78 0.51
N THR A 112 9.43 13.16 1.04
CA THR A 112 10.00 11.91 0.51
C THR A 112 9.09 10.72 0.84
N ALA A 113 9.15 9.64 0.06
CA ALA A 113 8.41 8.39 0.36
C ALA A 113 8.63 7.88 1.79
N THR A 114 9.87 7.88 2.29
CA THR A 114 10.20 7.44 3.65
C THR A 114 9.54 8.29 4.73
N ARG A 115 9.48 9.62 4.56
CA ARG A 115 8.76 10.53 5.46
C ARG A 115 7.25 10.28 5.44
N ILE A 116 6.65 10.03 4.27
CA ILE A 116 5.22 9.70 4.17
C ILE A 116 4.94 8.37 4.88
N ILE A 117 5.72 7.33 4.56
CA ILE A 117 5.62 6.00 5.20
C ILE A 117 5.77 6.15 6.72
N ALA A 118 6.78 6.87 7.21
CA ALA A 118 7.00 7.08 8.63
C ALA A 118 5.79 7.74 9.30
N GLN A 119 5.27 8.84 8.71
CA GLN A 119 4.08 9.51 9.25
C GLN A 119 2.88 8.57 9.35
N VAL A 120 2.58 7.83 8.28
CA VAL A 120 1.46 6.87 8.22
C VAL A 120 1.62 5.77 9.28
N LEU A 121 2.82 5.23 9.45
CA LEU A 121 3.11 4.22 10.47
C LEU A 121 2.94 4.80 11.89
N GLU A 122 3.41 6.00 12.14
CA GLU A 122 3.31 6.67 13.43
C GLU A 122 1.87 6.99 13.84
N GLU A 123 1.02 7.39 12.89
CA GLU A 123 -0.43 7.55 13.08
C GLU A 123 -1.08 6.24 13.56
N HIS A 124 -0.56 5.09 13.12
CA HIS A 124 -0.99 3.78 13.56
C HIS A 124 -0.31 3.32 14.85
N GLY A 125 0.46 4.17 15.53
CA GLY A 125 1.13 3.84 16.78
C GLY A 125 2.35 2.92 16.62
N LEU A 126 2.96 2.87 15.44
CA LEU A 126 4.21 2.14 15.17
C LEU A 126 5.47 2.99 15.42
N LYS A 127 5.43 3.93 16.37
CA LYS A 127 6.60 4.72 16.77
C LYS A 127 7.69 3.81 17.32
N ASN A 128 8.93 4.01 16.86
CA ASN A 128 10.10 3.20 17.24
C ASN A 128 9.94 1.68 16.97
N CYS A 129 9.07 1.30 16.03
CA CYS A 129 8.82 -0.10 15.64
C CYS A 129 9.28 -0.41 14.20
N PHE A 130 9.96 0.54 13.55
CA PHE A 130 10.48 0.38 12.20
C PHE A 130 11.83 1.10 12.03
N ARG A 131 12.57 0.73 10.98
CA ARG A 131 13.78 1.43 10.54
C ARG A 131 13.92 1.39 9.02
N PHE A 132 14.60 2.38 8.46
CA PHE A 132 15.01 2.42 7.07
C PHE A 132 16.51 2.10 6.96
N ASP A 133 16.84 1.06 6.20
CA ASP A 133 18.19 0.60 5.89
C ASP A 133 18.39 0.76 4.38
N LEU A 134 18.47 2.02 3.95
CA LEU A 134 18.50 2.41 2.54
C LEU A 134 19.88 2.99 2.21
N PRO A 135 20.44 2.68 1.02
CA PRO A 135 21.75 3.19 0.62
C PRO A 135 21.72 4.69 0.29
N THR A 136 20.57 5.20 -0.14
CA THR A 136 20.35 6.59 -0.54
C THR A 136 18.98 7.06 -0.06
N GLU A 137 18.83 8.36 0.15
CA GLU A 137 17.53 8.95 0.47
C GLU A 137 16.59 8.94 -0.75
N CYS A 138 15.29 8.79 -0.48
CA CYS A 138 14.27 8.90 -1.51
C CYS A 138 14.13 10.34 -2.01
N ARG A 139 13.77 10.50 -3.28
CA ARG A 139 13.47 11.82 -3.83
C ARG A 139 12.31 12.49 -3.08
N GLU A 140 12.45 13.79 -2.85
CA GLU A 140 11.32 14.60 -2.39
C GLU A 140 10.30 14.74 -3.53
N ARG A 141 9.02 14.65 -3.18
CA ARG A 141 7.89 14.78 -4.10
C ARG A 141 7.18 16.09 -3.84
N ASP A 142 6.80 16.79 -4.91
CA ASP A 142 5.96 17.98 -4.82
C ASP A 142 4.59 17.63 -4.21
N CYS A 143 4.01 16.53 -4.66
CA CYS A 143 2.81 15.95 -4.05
C CYS A 143 2.80 14.42 -4.11
N CYS A 144 2.02 13.80 -3.22
CA CYS A 144 1.61 12.41 -3.30
C CYS A 144 0.16 12.32 -2.84
N VAL A 145 -0.71 11.77 -3.68
CA VAL A 145 -2.13 11.68 -3.39
C VAL A 145 -2.46 10.26 -2.92
N GLN A 146 -3.01 10.16 -1.72
CA GLN A 146 -3.74 8.98 -1.27
C GLN A 146 -5.21 9.21 -1.62
N TYR A 147 -5.81 8.39 -2.48
CA TYR A 147 -7.22 8.55 -2.87
C TYR A 147 -7.96 7.22 -2.82
N GLN A 148 -8.90 7.09 -1.87
CA GLN A 148 -9.67 5.87 -1.63
C GLN A 148 -8.83 4.60 -1.47
N GLU A 149 -7.54 4.73 -1.15
CA GLU A 149 -6.63 3.62 -0.92
C GLU A 149 -6.40 3.46 0.59
N SER A 150 -6.18 2.21 1.02
CA SER A 150 -5.80 1.95 2.40
C SER A 150 -4.40 2.47 2.71
N ASP A 151 -4.14 2.77 3.98
CA ASP A 151 -2.81 3.19 4.43
C ASP A 151 -1.75 2.11 4.12
N LEU A 152 -2.13 0.82 4.10
CA LEU A 152 -1.22 -0.26 3.72
C LEU A 152 -0.90 -0.24 2.21
N GLN A 153 -1.91 0.00 1.37
CA GLN A 153 -1.72 0.12 -0.08
C GLN A 153 -0.82 1.31 -0.42
N LEU A 154 -1.01 2.46 0.23
CA LEU A 154 -0.12 3.62 0.09
C LEU A 154 1.34 3.25 0.41
N VAL A 155 1.58 2.61 1.57
CA VAL A 155 2.93 2.19 1.97
C VAL A 155 3.54 1.23 0.96
N GLN A 156 2.78 0.23 0.50
CA GLN A 156 3.24 -0.75 -0.49
C GLN A 156 3.53 -0.12 -1.85
N ARG A 157 2.70 0.84 -2.28
CA ARG A 157 2.88 1.61 -3.52
C ARG A 157 4.15 2.45 -3.48
N LEU A 158 4.33 3.24 -2.44
CA LEU A 158 5.55 4.04 -2.24
C LEU A 158 6.80 3.16 -2.16
N CYS A 159 6.70 2.00 -1.53
CA CYS A 159 7.80 1.03 -1.52
C CYS A 159 8.12 0.54 -2.93
N ALA A 160 7.12 0.19 -3.75
CA ALA A 160 7.34 -0.30 -5.10
C ALA A 160 7.92 0.78 -6.04
N GLU A 161 7.43 2.02 -5.95
CA GLU A 161 7.93 3.18 -6.72
C GLU A 161 9.42 3.44 -6.46
N GLU A 162 9.87 3.26 -5.21
CA GLU A 162 11.25 3.51 -4.79
C GLU A 162 12.15 2.25 -4.83
N GLY A 163 11.62 1.09 -5.23
CA GLY A 163 12.35 -0.18 -5.18
C GLY A 163 12.70 -0.64 -3.76
N ILE A 164 11.95 -0.18 -2.77
CA ILE A 164 12.09 -0.53 -1.35
C ILE A 164 11.29 -1.79 -1.07
N HIS A 165 11.89 -2.73 -0.35
CA HIS A 165 11.22 -3.90 0.20
C HIS A 165 11.13 -3.79 1.71
N TYR A 166 10.21 -4.54 2.33
CA TYR A 166 10.12 -4.59 3.79
C TYR A 166 9.99 -6.00 4.33
N HIS A 167 10.41 -6.21 5.57
CA HIS A 167 10.27 -7.48 6.27
C HIS A 167 10.27 -7.28 7.79
N PHE A 168 10.06 -8.36 8.54
CA PHE A 168 9.96 -8.31 10.00
C PHE A 168 11.14 -9.03 10.66
N VAL A 169 11.79 -8.34 11.60
CA VAL A 169 12.79 -8.93 12.49
C VAL A 169 12.16 -9.14 13.86
N HIS A 170 12.08 -10.39 14.29
CA HIS A 170 11.40 -10.75 15.53
C HIS A 170 12.36 -10.91 16.69
N SER A 171 11.93 -10.41 17.84
CA SER A 171 12.48 -10.73 19.16
C SER A 171 11.35 -11.30 20.04
N ARG A 172 11.69 -11.78 21.24
CA ARG A 172 10.66 -12.30 22.16
C ARG A 172 9.63 -11.24 22.59
N ARG A 173 10.00 -9.96 22.62
CA ARG A 173 9.16 -8.88 23.17
C ARG A 173 8.58 -7.92 22.14
N ARG A 174 9.13 -7.89 20.92
CA ARG A 174 8.67 -7.03 19.82
C ARG A 174 9.08 -7.63 18.47
N HIS A 175 8.40 -7.21 17.41
CA HIS A 175 8.92 -7.29 16.05
C HIS A 175 9.24 -5.88 15.57
N GLU A 176 10.23 -5.77 14.70
CA GLU A 176 10.62 -4.54 14.03
C GLU A 176 10.40 -4.68 12.53
N LEU A 177 9.80 -3.66 11.93
CA LEU A 177 9.60 -3.55 10.49
C LEU A 177 10.85 -2.90 9.86
N VAL A 178 11.57 -3.64 9.02
CA VAL A 178 12.78 -3.16 8.36
C VAL A 178 12.45 -2.87 6.90
N PHE A 179 12.67 -1.63 6.47
CA PHE A 179 12.63 -1.23 5.07
C PHE A 179 14.05 -1.25 4.51
N GLY A 180 14.27 -1.94 3.39
CA GLY A 180 15.58 -2.08 2.76
C GLY A 180 15.51 -1.88 1.25
N ALA A 181 16.67 -1.74 0.61
CA ALA A 181 16.81 -1.75 -0.85
C ALA A 181 17.94 -2.70 -1.26
N ASN A 182 17.83 -3.32 -2.43
CA ASN A 182 18.78 -4.33 -2.91
C ASN A 182 18.97 -5.46 -1.88
N LEU A 183 20.16 -5.57 -1.28
CA LEU A 183 20.52 -6.55 -0.24
C LEU A 183 20.52 -5.98 1.18
N HIS A 184 20.27 -4.68 1.35
CA HIS A 184 20.28 -4.04 2.66
C HIS A 184 19.14 -4.55 3.52
N GLY A 185 19.38 -4.62 4.83
CA GLY A 185 18.42 -5.13 5.81
C GLY A 185 18.36 -6.65 5.94
N PHE A 186 18.76 -7.44 4.92
CA PHE A 186 18.72 -8.90 5.01
C PHE A 186 19.83 -9.47 5.90
N ALA A 187 19.46 -10.42 6.75
CA ALA A 187 20.39 -11.13 7.62
C ALA A 187 20.78 -12.49 7.04
N ARG A 188 22.01 -12.95 7.33
CA ARG A 188 22.43 -14.31 6.99
C ARG A 188 21.91 -15.30 8.02
N SER A 189 21.29 -16.38 7.54
CA SER A 189 20.79 -17.45 8.40
C SER A 189 21.83 -18.56 8.61
N PRO A 190 21.58 -19.50 9.55
CA PRO A 190 22.39 -20.71 9.66
C PRO A 190 22.38 -21.53 8.36
N VAL A 191 23.43 -22.33 8.16
CA VAL A 191 23.53 -23.21 6.98
C VAL A 191 22.39 -24.23 6.98
N ALA A 192 21.60 -24.24 5.91
CA ALA A 192 20.59 -25.23 5.65
C ALA A 192 21.21 -26.42 4.90
N ARG A 193 21.33 -27.54 5.59
CA ARG A 193 21.87 -28.77 4.98
C ARG A 193 20.76 -29.58 4.33
N TRP A 194 21.03 -30.05 3.12
CA TRP A 194 20.21 -31.03 2.42
C TRP A 194 20.20 -32.37 3.14
N ARG A 195 19.02 -33.00 3.17
CA ARG A 195 18.80 -34.32 3.74
C ARG A 195 17.92 -35.14 2.80
N GLN A 196 18.50 -36.22 2.27
CA GLN A 196 17.82 -37.13 1.34
C GLN A 196 16.63 -37.84 1.99
N PHE A 197 16.66 -38.05 3.31
CA PHE A 197 15.61 -38.76 4.04
C PHE A 197 14.86 -37.81 4.99
N ALA A 198 13.53 -37.83 4.92
CA ALA A 198 12.63 -36.94 5.67
C ALA A 198 12.69 -37.10 7.21
N GLN A 199 13.34 -38.15 7.72
CA GLN A 199 13.52 -38.36 9.16
C GLN A 199 14.67 -37.53 9.77
N GLN A 200 15.47 -36.86 8.95
CA GLN A 200 16.56 -35.99 9.42
C GLN A 200 16.17 -34.51 9.32
N SER A 201 16.56 -33.72 10.32
CA SER A 201 16.30 -32.28 10.28
C SER A 201 17.16 -31.62 9.19
N GLY A 202 16.51 -30.89 8.28
CA GLY A 202 17.16 -30.30 7.12
C GLY A 202 16.19 -29.88 6.02
N VAL A 203 16.75 -29.47 4.89
CA VAL A 203 16.02 -29.26 3.63
C VAL A 203 15.82 -30.61 2.97
N THR A 204 14.57 -31.00 2.74
CA THR A 204 14.17 -32.33 2.24
C THR A 204 13.72 -32.30 0.79
N ARG A 205 13.32 -31.12 0.29
CA ARG A 205 13.08 -30.87 -1.14
C ARG A 205 13.64 -29.51 -1.51
N PHE A 206 14.24 -29.44 -2.68
CA PHE A 206 14.75 -28.21 -3.26
C PHE A 206 14.77 -28.40 -4.76
N ALA A 207 14.14 -27.51 -5.50
CA ALA A 207 14.06 -27.58 -6.95
C ALA A 207 14.19 -26.18 -7.52
N VAL A 208 15.07 -26.04 -8.52
CA VAL A 208 15.30 -24.77 -9.22
C VAL A 208 14.65 -24.86 -10.59
N THR A 209 13.78 -23.89 -10.89
CA THR A 209 13.24 -23.63 -12.21
C THR A 209 13.96 -22.42 -12.80
N GLU A 210 14.34 -22.50 -14.06
CA GLU A 210 15.05 -21.44 -14.77
C GLU A 210 14.23 -20.98 -15.98
N HIS A 211 13.92 -19.69 -16.03
CA HIS A 211 13.36 -19.05 -17.20
C HIS A 211 14.46 -18.44 -18.07
N ALA A 212 14.28 -18.49 -19.39
CA ALA A 212 15.24 -17.92 -20.33
C ALA A 212 15.46 -16.43 -20.02
N THR A 213 16.71 -16.06 -19.76
CA THR A 213 17.12 -14.66 -19.62
C THR A 213 17.89 -14.24 -20.86
N GLN A 214 17.86 -12.93 -21.17
CA GLN A 214 18.60 -12.37 -22.30
C GLN A 214 20.13 -12.30 -22.04
N LEU A 215 20.58 -12.55 -20.80
CA LEU A 215 21.96 -12.41 -20.37
C LEU A 215 22.61 -13.78 -20.13
N PRO A 216 23.57 -14.21 -20.98
CA PRO A 216 24.29 -15.46 -20.78
C PRO A 216 24.97 -15.51 -19.40
N GLY A 217 24.74 -16.59 -18.66
CA GLY A 217 25.33 -16.80 -17.33
C GLY A 217 24.64 -16.06 -16.17
N SER A 218 23.58 -15.27 -16.43
CA SER A 218 22.79 -14.64 -15.38
C SER A 218 21.85 -15.64 -14.71
N ARG A 219 21.84 -15.65 -13.37
CA ARG A 219 20.88 -16.42 -12.58
C ARG A 219 19.56 -15.68 -12.33
N ALA A 220 19.33 -14.52 -12.95
CA ALA A 220 18.15 -13.69 -12.71
C ALA A 220 16.81 -14.38 -13.05
N GLY A 221 16.81 -15.41 -13.90
CA GLY A 221 15.64 -16.21 -14.24
C GLY A 221 15.44 -17.43 -13.36
N GLN A 222 16.31 -17.67 -12.37
CA GLN A 222 16.23 -18.81 -11.48
C GLN A 222 15.30 -18.53 -10.30
N HIS A 223 14.38 -19.44 -10.07
CA HIS A 223 13.50 -19.47 -8.90
C HIS A 223 13.59 -20.85 -8.27
N ALA A 224 13.69 -20.89 -6.95
CA ALA A 224 13.71 -22.13 -6.20
C ALA A 224 12.44 -22.30 -5.38
N THR A 225 11.97 -23.55 -5.30
CA THR A 225 10.99 -23.99 -4.30
C THR A 225 11.63 -25.04 -3.41
N GLY A 226 11.34 -25.01 -2.12
CA GLY A 226 11.91 -25.95 -1.17
C GLY A 226 10.95 -26.35 -0.06
N GLU A 227 11.24 -27.48 0.56
CA GLU A 227 10.59 -27.97 1.78
C GLU A 227 11.65 -28.25 2.83
N SER A 228 11.38 -27.89 4.08
CA SER A 228 12.30 -28.18 5.18
C SER A 228 11.58 -28.47 6.50
N THR A 229 12.32 -29.05 7.44
CA THR A 229 11.92 -29.22 8.84
C THR A 229 12.65 -28.24 9.76
N LEU A 230 13.38 -27.27 9.20
CA LEU A 230 14.24 -26.35 9.93
C LEU A 230 13.42 -25.16 10.46
N PRO A 231 13.29 -24.99 11.79
CA PRO A 231 12.47 -23.91 12.37
C PRO A 231 13.04 -22.50 12.17
N PHE A 232 14.32 -22.41 11.78
CA PHE A 232 14.98 -21.12 11.56
C PHE A 232 14.73 -20.54 10.16
N VAL A 233 14.24 -21.33 9.19
CA VAL A 233 14.00 -20.84 7.82
C VAL A 233 12.86 -19.81 7.86
N THR A 234 13.19 -18.56 7.52
CA THR A 234 12.23 -17.47 7.35
C THR A 234 12.50 -16.67 6.08
N CYS A 235 11.51 -15.93 5.62
CA CYS A 235 11.63 -14.92 4.58
C CYS A 235 12.60 -13.81 4.99
N ALA A 236 13.10 -13.08 4.00
CA ALA A 236 14.06 -12.00 4.16
C ALA A 236 15.40 -12.41 4.81
N GLU A 237 15.73 -13.70 4.81
CA GLU A 237 17.04 -14.21 5.22
C GLU A 237 17.82 -14.75 4.02
N LEU A 238 19.13 -14.57 4.07
CA LEU A 238 20.10 -15.14 3.14
C LEU A 238 20.49 -16.53 3.63
N LEU A 239 19.87 -17.56 3.03
CA LEU A 239 20.01 -18.98 3.37
C LEU A 239 21.13 -19.66 2.58
N PRO A 240 22.23 -20.09 3.23
CA PRO A 240 23.24 -20.92 2.58
C PRO A 240 22.74 -22.37 2.49
N LEU A 241 22.50 -22.89 1.28
CA LEU A 241 22.20 -24.31 1.05
C LEU A 241 23.51 -25.10 0.93
N ALA A 242 23.59 -26.26 1.57
CA ALA A 242 24.74 -27.15 1.53
C ALA A 242 24.35 -28.62 1.42
N ASP A 243 25.29 -29.47 1.01
CA ASP A 243 25.18 -30.94 0.89
C ASP A 243 24.14 -31.44 -0.15
N HIS A 244 23.62 -30.58 -1.02
CA HIS A 244 22.69 -30.97 -2.08
C HIS A 244 23.43 -31.73 -3.20
N PRO A 245 22.89 -32.84 -3.74
CA PRO A 245 23.52 -33.59 -4.84
C PRO A 245 23.84 -32.73 -6.07
N GLU A 246 22.91 -31.85 -6.44
CA GLU A 246 23.14 -30.82 -7.44
C GLU A 246 24.09 -29.74 -6.90
N LYS A 247 25.37 -29.86 -7.28
CA LYS A 247 26.45 -28.98 -6.80
C LYS A 247 26.14 -27.50 -7.03
N ASN A 248 25.54 -27.17 -8.17
CA ASN A 248 25.23 -25.81 -8.57
C ASN A 248 24.15 -25.13 -7.72
N TRP A 249 23.42 -25.87 -6.87
CA TRP A 249 22.42 -25.27 -5.96
C TRP A 249 22.99 -24.96 -4.58
N ASN A 250 24.19 -25.46 -4.27
CA ASN A 250 24.87 -25.27 -2.98
C ASN A 250 25.52 -23.87 -2.89
N HIS A 251 24.68 -22.85 -2.87
CA HIS A 251 25.07 -21.47 -2.66
C HIS A 251 24.04 -20.74 -1.81
N MET A 252 24.17 -19.43 -1.72
CA MET A 252 23.29 -18.58 -0.95
C MET A 252 22.01 -18.25 -1.73
N TRP A 253 20.88 -18.36 -1.06
CA TRP A 253 19.54 -18.10 -1.59
C TRP A 253 18.86 -17.05 -0.72
N LEU A 254 18.20 -16.07 -1.32
CA LEU A 254 17.32 -15.16 -0.61
C LEU A 254 15.93 -15.78 -0.52
N ILE A 255 15.45 -16.01 0.70
CA ILE A 255 14.12 -16.58 0.94
C ILE A 255 13.06 -15.49 0.80
N THR A 256 12.15 -15.65 -0.14
CA THR A 256 11.15 -14.63 -0.49
C THR A 256 9.79 -14.87 0.14
N GLU A 257 9.41 -16.13 0.34
CA GLU A 257 8.15 -16.55 0.97
C GLU A 257 8.41 -17.83 1.77
N VAL A 258 7.79 -17.96 2.95
CA VAL A 258 7.74 -19.18 3.75
C VAL A 258 6.32 -19.44 4.21
N ARG A 259 5.90 -20.69 4.13
CA ARG A 259 4.67 -21.21 4.72
C ARG A 259 5.02 -22.27 5.75
N HIS A 260 4.65 -22.02 6.99
CA HIS A 260 4.91 -22.92 8.10
C HIS A 260 3.68 -23.75 8.40
N ARG A 261 3.89 -25.01 8.76
CA ARG A 261 2.84 -25.90 9.26
C ARG A 261 3.34 -26.70 10.45
N PHE A 262 2.46 -26.87 11.42
CA PHE A 262 2.67 -27.72 12.58
C PHE A 262 1.34 -28.33 12.99
N GLY A 263 1.36 -29.59 13.41
CA GLY A 263 0.19 -30.33 13.88
C GLY A 263 0.28 -31.80 13.49
N LEU A 264 -0.80 -32.54 13.76
CA LEU A 264 -0.94 -33.94 13.36
C LEU A 264 -1.03 -34.01 11.83
N VAL A 265 -0.15 -34.79 11.22
CA VAL A 265 -0.26 -35.18 9.82
C VAL A 265 -1.04 -36.49 9.78
N ASP A 266 -2.16 -36.52 9.06
CA ASP A 266 -2.92 -37.75 8.80
C ASP A 266 -2.04 -38.72 8.02
N GLY A 267 -1.35 -39.59 8.75
CA GLY A 267 -0.68 -40.76 8.22
C GLY A 267 -1.60 -41.95 8.44
N ASN A 268 -1.99 -42.62 7.36
CA ASN A 268 -2.68 -43.92 7.39
C ASN A 268 -1.84 -45.05 8.02
N ASP A 269 -0.68 -44.75 8.60
CA ASP A 269 0.21 -45.66 9.30
C ASP A 269 0.33 -45.26 10.76
N HIS A 270 0.18 -46.25 11.63
CA HIS A 270 0.20 -46.13 13.09
C HIS A 270 1.37 -45.26 13.60
N GLY A 271 1.03 -44.07 14.10
CA GLY A 271 1.92 -43.19 14.85
C GLY A 271 1.86 -41.74 14.40
N ALA A 272 0.78 -41.04 14.76
CA ALA A 272 0.69 -39.60 14.54
C ALA A 272 1.74 -38.88 15.42
N SER A 273 2.87 -38.48 14.82
CA SER A 273 3.88 -37.65 15.48
C SER A 273 3.69 -36.20 15.07
N ASP A 274 3.48 -35.28 16.02
CA ASP A 274 3.47 -33.84 15.78
C ASP A 274 4.76 -33.44 15.07
N ARG A 275 4.65 -32.93 13.83
CA ARG A 275 5.84 -32.57 13.05
C ARG A 275 5.69 -31.19 12.46
N TYR A 276 6.68 -30.35 12.74
CA TYR A 276 6.86 -29.08 12.06
C TYR A 276 7.44 -29.29 10.67
N SER A 277 6.92 -28.55 9.70
CA SER A 277 7.50 -28.41 8.38
C SER A 277 7.27 -27.00 7.84
N ASN A 278 8.05 -26.62 6.83
CA ASN A 278 7.79 -25.43 6.06
C ASN A 278 8.03 -25.68 4.57
N GLN A 279 7.36 -24.87 3.76
CA GLN A 279 7.58 -24.75 2.33
C GLN A 279 8.04 -23.32 2.06
N PHE A 280 9.05 -23.14 1.23
CA PHE A 280 9.61 -21.82 0.97
C PHE A 280 9.91 -21.61 -0.52
N LYS A 281 9.91 -20.34 -0.91
CA LYS A 281 10.39 -19.87 -2.22
C LYS A 281 11.66 -19.08 -2.03
N ALA A 282 12.56 -19.20 -2.99
CA ALA A 282 13.82 -18.48 -2.95
C ALA A 282 14.27 -18.03 -4.34
N ILE A 283 15.14 -17.03 -4.35
CA ILE A 283 15.85 -16.56 -5.54
C ILE A 283 17.36 -16.51 -5.25
N PRO A 284 18.24 -16.60 -6.25
CA PRO A 284 19.67 -16.42 -6.02
C PRO A 284 19.93 -15.04 -5.40
N TRP A 285 20.70 -15.00 -4.33
CA TRP A 285 20.87 -13.78 -3.53
C TRP A 285 21.35 -12.56 -4.34
N GLU A 286 22.29 -12.77 -5.26
CA GLU A 286 22.90 -11.73 -6.11
C GLU A 286 21.93 -11.04 -7.08
N VAL A 287 20.76 -11.63 -7.34
CA VAL A 287 19.74 -11.03 -8.21
C VAL A 287 19.10 -9.82 -7.51
N GLY A 288 19.11 -9.80 -6.17
CA GLY A 288 18.38 -8.84 -5.36
C GLY A 288 16.88 -9.08 -5.41
N PHE A 289 16.17 -8.63 -4.37
CA PHE A 289 14.72 -8.68 -4.37
C PHE A 289 14.15 -7.49 -5.14
N ARG A 290 13.25 -7.75 -6.09
CA ARG A 290 12.44 -6.70 -6.71
C ARG A 290 11.10 -6.64 -6.02
N THR A 291 10.76 -5.47 -5.51
CA THR A 291 9.45 -5.23 -4.92
C THR A 291 8.37 -5.49 -5.97
N PRO A 292 7.34 -6.31 -5.66
CA PRO A 292 6.23 -6.55 -6.57
C PRO A 292 5.55 -5.26 -6.97
N ALA A 293 4.97 -5.22 -8.18
CA ALA A 293 4.13 -4.12 -8.58
C ALA A 293 3.00 -3.94 -7.56
N PRO A 294 2.70 -2.69 -7.15
CA PRO A 294 1.66 -2.46 -6.17
C PRO A 294 0.29 -2.77 -6.78
N ALA A 295 -0.71 -2.95 -5.92
CA ALA A 295 -2.08 -3.03 -6.39
C ALA A 295 -2.44 -1.75 -7.18
N PRO A 296 -3.25 -1.86 -8.25
CA PRO A 296 -3.68 -0.69 -9.00
C PRO A 296 -4.42 0.29 -8.07
N ARG A 297 -4.08 1.58 -8.20
CA ARG A 297 -4.71 2.65 -7.43
C ARG A 297 -6.17 2.81 -7.90
N PRO A 298 -7.12 3.10 -6.99
CA PRO A 298 -8.44 3.57 -7.39
C PRO A 298 -8.31 4.84 -8.25
N PRO A 299 -8.95 4.91 -9.43
CA PRO A 299 -8.85 6.09 -10.28
C PRO A 299 -9.47 7.29 -9.55
N ILE A 300 -8.75 8.40 -9.54
CA ILE A 300 -9.32 9.69 -9.16
C ILE A 300 -10.00 10.28 -10.39
N ALA A 301 -11.22 10.80 -10.25
CA ALA A 301 -11.82 11.52 -11.38
C ALA A 301 -10.93 12.74 -11.69
N PRO A 302 -10.62 13.01 -12.96
CA PRO A 302 -9.60 13.98 -13.36
C PRO A 302 -9.94 15.40 -12.89
N LEU A 303 -11.22 15.66 -12.64
CA LEU A 303 -11.74 16.91 -12.09
C LEU A 303 -12.38 16.65 -10.72
N GLN A 304 -11.96 17.42 -9.73
CA GLN A 304 -12.51 17.42 -8.38
C GLN A 304 -12.94 18.82 -8.00
N ARG A 305 -13.95 18.92 -7.13
CA ARG A 305 -14.35 20.19 -6.52
C ARG A 305 -13.56 20.44 -5.24
N GLY A 306 -13.21 21.70 -5.02
CA GLY A 306 -12.65 22.18 -3.76
C GLY A 306 -13.14 23.58 -3.39
N TRP A 307 -12.79 24.03 -2.20
CA TRP A 307 -13.10 25.38 -1.71
C TRP A 307 -11.85 26.05 -1.18
N ILE A 308 -11.67 27.32 -1.54
CA ILE A 308 -10.57 28.13 -1.03
C ILE A 308 -10.77 28.38 0.47
N ILE A 309 -9.76 28.10 1.27
CA ILE A 309 -9.78 28.24 2.72
C ILE A 309 -9.35 29.65 3.13
N GLY A 310 -10.13 30.28 4.01
CA GLY A 310 -9.82 31.59 4.61
C GLY A 310 -11.04 32.20 5.30
N ILE A 311 -10.99 33.50 5.57
CA ILE A 311 -12.14 34.26 6.07
C ILE A 311 -13.07 34.51 4.88
N ASN A 312 -14.30 34.00 4.94
CA ASN A 312 -15.23 34.02 3.80
C ASN A 312 -15.36 35.43 3.18
N GLY A 313 -15.18 35.54 1.87
CA GLY A 313 -15.24 36.79 1.10
C GLY A 313 -13.94 37.59 1.00
N GLU A 314 -12.98 37.38 1.91
CA GLU A 314 -11.68 38.03 1.86
C GLU A 314 -10.78 37.45 0.74
N PRO A 315 -9.81 38.23 0.22
CA PRO A 315 -8.82 37.72 -0.70
C PRO A 315 -8.09 36.49 -0.15
N ALA A 316 -7.88 35.49 -1.00
CA ALA A 316 -7.22 34.26 -0.61
C ALA A 316 -5.78 34.54 -0.16
N ARG A 317 -5.38 33.95 0.97
CA ARG A 317 -4.01 34.05 1.43
C ARG A 317 -3.11 33.16 0.58
N LEU A 318 -2.12 33.78 -0.05
CA LEU A 318 -1.08 33.09 -0.80
C LEU A 318 0.08 32.70 0.12
N ASP A 319 0.76 31.60 -0.21
CA ASP A 319 2.05 31.26 0.39
C ASP A 319 3.22 31.90 -0.38
N ALA A 320 4.46 31.61 0.03
CA ALA A 320 5.67 32.15 -0.61
C ALA A 320 5.84 31.70 -2.08
N ALA A 321 5.15 30.64 -2.51
CA ALA A 321 5.17 30.12 -3.87
C ALA A 321 3.97 30.60 -4.69
N GLY A 322 3.11 31.48 -4.15
CA GLY A 322 1.90 31.96 -4.84
C GLY A 322 0.77 30.93 -4.90
N ARG A 323 0.80 29.90 -4.05
CA ARG A 323 -0.25 28.88 -3.97
C ARG A 323 -1.41 29.36 -3.11
N VAL A 324 -2.59 28.86 -3.42
CA VAL A 324 -3.81 29.08 -2.63
C VAL A 324 -4.11 27.81 -1.83
N ARG A 325 -4.55 27.99 -0.58
CA ARG A 325 -4.97 26.87 0.25
C ARG A 325 -6.39 26.43 -0.10
N VAL A 326 -6.56 25.18 -0.51
CA VAL A 326 -7.84 24.60 -0.95
C VAL A 326 -8.16 23.38 -0.10
N ARG A 327 -9.43 23.24 0.27
CA ARG A 327 -9.98 22.00 0.85
C ARG A 327 -10.77 21.27 -0.21
N LEU A 328 -10.45 20.00 -0.43
CA LEU A 328 -11.13 19.19 -1.43
C LEU A 328 -12.40 18.57 -0.84
N GLU A 329 -13.36 18.24 -1.70
CA GLU A 329 -14.63 17.69 -1.28
C GLU A 329 -14.51 16.37 -0.51
N TRP A 330 -13.59 15.50 -0.87
CA TRP A 330 -13.44 14.24 -0.14
C TRP A 330 -12.67 14.39 1.20
N GLU A 331 -12.20 15.59 1.57
CA GLU A 331 -11.52 15.86 2.86
C GLU A 331 -12.50 16.15 4.01
N TRP A 332 -13.82 16.12 3.78
CA TRP A 332 -14.87 16.42 4.78
C TRP A 332 -14.90 15.51 6.02
N GLN A 333 -14.07 14.46 6.10
CA GLN A 333 -13.98 13.61 7.30
C GLN A 333 -13.43 14.36 8.53
N HIS A 334 -12.74 15.50 8.34
CA HIS A 334 -12.24 16.35 9.43
C HIS A 334 -12.50 17.85 9.15
N PRO A 335 -13.76 18.32 9.14
CA PRO A 335 -14.12 19.66 8.66
C PRO A 335 -13.53 20.83 9.47
N ASN A 336 -13.20 20.58 10.74
CA ASN A 336 -12.74 21.57 11.71
C ASN A 336 -11.25 21.44 12.04
N ASP A 337 -10.50 20.60 11.32
CA ASP A 337 -9.05 20.52 11.53
C ASP A 337 -8.36 21.74 10.88
N PRO A 338 -7.71 22.64 11.66
CA PRO A 338 -6.97 23.77 11.12
C PRO A 338 -5.78 23.33 10.23
N GLY A 339 -5.39 22.05 10.25
CA GLY A 339 -4.46 21.41 9.33
C GLY A 339 -5.07 20.92 8.01
N SER A 340 -6.40 20.89 7.87
CA SER A 340 -7.09 20.43 6.66
C SER A 340 -6.82 21.34 5.45
N GLY A 341 -6.75 20.76 4.26
CA GLY A 341 -6.49 21.44 3.00
C GLY A 341 -5.05 21.38 2.51
N CYS A 342 -4.89 21.53 1.20
CA CYS A 342 -3.63 21.47 0.47
C CYS A 342 -3.32 22.80 -0.21
N TRP A 343 -2.03 23.09 -0.45
CA TRP A 343 -1.59 24.27 -1.17
C TRP A 343 -1.50 23.96 -2.66
N LEU A 344 -2.33 24.61 -3.48
CA LEU A 344 -2.43 24.36 -4.92
C LEU A 344 -2.06 25.61 -5.72
N HIS A 345 -1.40 25.41 -6.85
CA HIS A 345 -1.21 26.48 -7.83
C HIS A 345 -2.47 26.66 -8.67
N LEU A 346 -2.66 27.86 -9.21
CA LEU A 346 -3.52 28.07 -10.35
C LEU A 346 -2.83 27.49 -11.59
N ALA A 347 -3.63 26.97 -12.52
CA ALA A 347 -3.15 26.56 -13.82
C ALA A 347 -2.55 27.79 -14.55
N PRO A 348 -1.46 27.61 -15.33
CA PRO A 348 -0.89 28.69 -16.12
C PRO A 348 -1.97 29.39 -16.97
N GLY A 349 -1.93 30.72 -17.04
CA GLY A 349 -2.90 31.50 -17.83
C GLY A 349 -4.29 31.68 -17.18
N LEU A 350 -4.56 31.06 -16.03
CA LEU A 350 -5.81 31.29 -15.28
C LEU A 350 -5.74 32.59 -14.47
N ASP A 351 -6.52 33.59 -14.88
CA ASP A 351 -6.59 34.91 -14.21
C ASP A 351 -7.93 35.07 -13.46
N ILE A 352 -7.99 34.53 -12.24
CA ILE A 352 -9.16 34.63 -11.36
C ILE A 352 -8.78 35.30 -10.04
N GLU A 353 -9.63 36.21 -9.55
CA GLU A 353 -9.46 36.77 -8.21
C GLU A 353 -9.86 35.71 -7.16
N CYS A 354 -8.87 34.99 -6.64
CA CYS A 354 -9.10 33.98 -5.62
C CYS A 354 -9.60 34.61 -4.31
N ARG A 355 -10.84 34.29 -3.92
CA ARG A 355 -11.43 34.68 -2.63
C ARG A 355 -11.75 33.46 -1.77
N ALA A 356 -11.60 33.59 -0.46
CA ALA A 356 -11.95 32.53 0.47
C ALA A 356 -13.46 32.22 0.43
N GLY A 357 -13.79 30.93 0.49
CA GLY A 357 -15.15 30.42 0.29
C GLY A 357 -15.50 30.11 -1.17
N MET A 358 -14.71 30.59 -2.14
CA MET A 358 -14.94 30.33 -3.56
C MET A 358 -14.78 28.83 -3.86
N SER A 359 -15.75 28.28 -4.59
CA SER A 359 -15.71 26.92 -5.14
C SER A 359 -14.81 26.91 -6.36
N VAL A 360 -13.93 25.92 -6.45
CA VAL A 360 -12.95 25.77 -7.53
C VAL A 360 -12.96 24.37 -8.09
N ALA A 361 -12.65 24.26 -9.38
CA ALA A 361 -12.32 23.00 -10.02
C ALA A 361 -10.81 22.74 -9.90
N VAL A 362 -10.46 21.53 -9.50
CA VAL A 362 -9.08 21.06 -9.32
C VAL A 362 -8.84 19.87 -10.24
N SER A 363 -7.79 19.95 -11.05
CA SER A 363 -7.34 18.84 -11.90
C SER A 363 -6.40 17.92 -11.13
N PHE A 364 -6.47 16.62 -11.41
CA PHE A 364 -5.57 15.59 -10.87
C PHE A 364 -4.92 14.79 -12.00
N SER A 365 -3.63 14.50 -11.86
CA SER A 365 -2.92 13.52 -12.69
C SER A 365 -3.19 12.10 -12.18
N GLU A 366 -3.10 11.10 -13.06
CA GLU A 366 -3.35 9.70 -12.69
C GLU A 366 -2.22 9.10 -11.83
N ASP A 367 -0.98 9.55 -12.02
CA ASP A 367 0.24 8.96 -11.46
C ASP A 367 1.01 9.91 -10.53
N ASP A 368 0.37 11.01 -10.10
CA ASP A 368 0.96 12.06 -9.26
C ASP A 368 2.24 12.69 -9.86
N THR A 369 2.50 12.53 -11.17
CA THR A 369 3.66 13.15 -11.84
C THR A 369 3.58 14.66 -11.83
N HIS A 370 2.36 15.19 -11.85
CA HIS A 370 2.08 16.61 -11.79
C HIS A 370 1.21 16.91 -10.55
N PRO A 371 1.55 17.94 -9.76
CA PRO A 371 0.75 18.33 -8.62
C PRO A 371 -0.64 18.79 -9.08
N PRO A 372 -1.69 18.59 -8.28
CA PRO A 372 -3.03 19.07 -8.61
C PRO A 372 -3.06 20.59 -8.81
N LEU A 373 -3.83 21.05 -9.80
CA LEU A 373 -3.92 22.47 -10.16
C LEU A 373 -5.36 22.98 -10.09
N ILE A 374 -5.54 24.19 -9.60
CA ILE A 374 -6.80 24.93 -9.72
C ILE A 374 -6.94 25.35 -11.18
N ILE A 375 -7.97 24.85 -11.84
CA ILE A 375 -8.19 25.08 -13.27
C ILE A 375 -9.37 26.01 -13.53
N GLY A 376 -10.12 26.44 -12.52
CA GLY A 376 -11.22 27.38 -12.71
C GLY A 376 -12.03 27.61 -11.45
N CYS A 377 -12.87 28.64 -11.49
CA CYS A 377 -13.90 28.86 -10.47
C CYS A 377 -15.18 28.10 -10.86
N LEU A 378 -15.94 27.68 -9.85
CA LEU A 378 -17.27 27.12 -10.05
C LEU A 378 -18.29 28.12 -9.51
N PRO A 379 -19.44 28.31 -10.19
CA PRO A 379 -20.47 29.22 -9.72
C PRO A 379 -20.95 28.82 -8.32
N ALA A 380 -21.26 29.82 -7.48
CA ALA A 380 -21.84 29.57 -6.18
C ALA A 380 -23.18 28.84 -6.35
N GLN A 381 -23.33 27.68 -5.73
CA GLN A 381 -24.64 27.03 -5.57
C GLN A 381 -25.44 27.82 -4.54
N GLU A 382 -25.93 28.99 -4.92
CA GLU A 382 -27.04 29.61 -4.19
C GLU A 382 -28.31 28.85 -4.56
N ALA A 383 -29.11 28.50 -3.56
CA ALA A 383 -30.47 28.03 -3.77
C ALA A 383 -31.25 29.16 -4.47
N ARG A 384 -31.26 29.12 -5.81
CA ARG A 384 -31.91 30.13 -6.64
C ARG A 384 -33.37 30.24 -6.21
N ARG A 385 -33.78 31.42 -5.74
CA ARG A 385 -35.19 31.79 -5.83
C ARG A 385 -35.45 32.02 -7.31
N GLU A 386 -36.54 31.45 -7.84
CA GLU A 386 -36.92 31.40 -9.26
C GLU A 386 -36.87 32.72 -10.06
N ASN A 387 -36.58 33.87 -9.45
CA ASN A 387 -36.80 35.20 -10.05
C ASN A 387 -35.66 36.23 -9.90
N ASP A 388 -34.44 35.88 -9.46
CA ASP A 388 -33.33 36.85 -9.50
C ASP A 388 -32.56 36.77 -10.84
N PRO A 389 -32.41 37.88 -11.60
CA PRO A 389 -31.56 37.91 -12.78
C PRO A 389 -30.09 37.77 -12.34
N ALA A 390 -29.43 36.70 -12.78
CA ALA A 390 -28.03 36.43 -12.45
C ALA A 390 -27.12 37.55 -12.97
N PRO A 391 -26.10 38.00 -12.20
CA PRO A 391 -25.00 38.76 -12.78
C PRO A 391 -24.31 37.87 -13.83
N VAL A 392 -24.14 38.40 -15.04
CA VAL A 392 -23.52 37.70 -16.17
C VAL A 392 -22.00 37.86 -16.08
N GLU A 393 -21.40 37.39 -14.98
CA GLU A 393 -19.95 37.21 -14.94
C GLU A 393 -19.62 35.86 -15.57
N ASN A 394 -18.70 35.88 -16.53
CA ASN A 394 -18.24 34.65 -17.18
C ASN A 394 -17.42 33.82 -16.18
N VAL A 395 -17.77 32.55 -16.05
CA VAL A 395 -16.93 31.54 -15.40
C VAL A 395 -15.74 31.28 -16.31
N GLN A 396 -14.52 31.40 -15.76
CA GLN A 396 -13.29 31.05 -16.47
C GLN A 396 -12.74 29.70 -16.02
N MET A 397 -12.31 28.90 -16.98
CA MET A 397 -11.67 27.61 -16.77
C MET A 397 -10.53 27.43 -17.76
N HIS A 398 -9.37 27.00 -17.30
CA HIS A 398 -8.21 26.66 -18.10
C HIS A 398 -7.88 25.18 -17.92
N LEU A 399 -8.05 24.39 -18.97
CA LEU A 399 -7.64 23.00 -19.01
C LEU A 399 -6.20 22.94 -19.57
N ASP A 400 -5.33 22.13 -18.99
CA ASP A 400 -3.93 21.93 -19.42
C ASP A 400 -3.84 20.99 -20.64
N ARG A 401 -2.96 21.28 -21.61
CA ARG A 401 -2.78 20.54 -22.88
C ARG A 401 -2.90 19.02 -22.78
N GLN A 402 -2.33 18.40 -21.74
CA GLN A 402 -2.35 16.95 -21.56
C GLN A 402 -3.76 16.35 -21.38
N MET A 403 -4.76 17.15 -21.01
CA MET A 403 -6.14 16.71 -20.77
C MET A 403 -6.98 16.57 -22.05
N PHE A 404 -6.53 17.07 -23.20
CA PHE A 404 -7.33 17.07 -24.45
C PHE A 404 -6.52 17.06 -25.76
N ILE A 405 -5.20 17.27 -25.74
CA ILE A 405 -4.34 17.15 -26.91
C ILE A 405 -3.21 16.15 -26.60
N GLY A 406 -3.14 15.05 -27.35
CA GLY A 406 -2.01 14.11 -27.29
C GLY A 406 -0.69 14.80 -27.64
N ALA A 407 0.45 14.12 -27.44
CA ALA A 407 1.79 14.69 -27.56
C ALA A 407 2.11 15.47 -28.86
N ASP A 408 1.32 15.29 -29.92
CA ASP A 408 1.59 15.77 -31.28
C ASP A 408 1.02 17.16 -31.64
N ARG A 409 0.44 17.93 -30.70
CA ARG A 409 -0.23 19.24 -30.96
C ARG A 409 -1.34 19.16 -32.05
N LEU A 410 -1.98 18.00 -32.19
CA LEU A 410 -3.03 17.76 -33.18
C LEU A 410 -4.41 17.77 -32.53
N LEU A 411 -5.28 18.67 -33.01
CA LEU A 411 -6.71 18.66 -32.74
C LEU A 411 -7.41 17.83 -33.81
N GLN A 412 -7.97 16.69 -33.43
CA GLN A 412 -8.65 15.80 -34.37
C GLN A 412 -10.10 16.27 -34.58
N LEU A 413 -10.42 16.68 -35.81
CA LEU A 413 -11.77 17.02 -36.25
C LEU A 413 -12.50 15.73 -36.70
N ALA A 414 -13.82 15.83 -36.84
CA ALA A 414 -14.60 14.77 -37.47
C ALA A 414 -14.01 14.39 -38.84
N ASP A 415 -14.11 13.11 -39.19
CA ASP A 415 -13.60 12.51 -40.44
C ASP A 415 -12.07 12.36 -40.56
N GLY A 416 -11.34 12.50 -39.44
CA GLY A 416 -9.89 12.20 -39.40
C GLY A 416 -8.99 13.33 -39.88
N VAL A 417 -9.54 14.53 -40.06
CA VAL A 417 -8.76 15.75 -40.34
C VAL A 417 -8.12 16.23 -39.05
N CYS A 418 -6.80 16.44 -39.05
CA CYS A 418 -6.09 17.00 -37.89
C CYS A 418 -5.72 18.46 -38.13
N LEU A 419 -6.06 19.31 -37.17
CA LEU A 419 -5.64 20.71 -37.11
C LEU A 419 -4.34 20.79 -36.28
N TYR A 420 -3.26 21.25 -36.91
CA TYR A 420 -1.98 21.47 -36.26
C TYR A 420 -1.83 22.94 -35.84
N LEU A 421 -1.50 23.17 -34.57
CA LEU A 421 -1.17 24.49 -34.05
C LEU A 421 0.35 24.60 -33.90
N GLY A 422 0.97 25.50 -34.68
CA GLY A 422 2.38 25.81 -34.53
C GLY A 422 2.68 26.52 -33.21
N GLU A 423 3.93 26.49 -32.77
CA GLU A 423 4.36 27.21 -31.56
C GLU A 423 4.03 28.71 -31.65
N GLY A 424 3.48 29.27 -30.58
CA GLY A 424 2.97 30.63 -30.49
C GLY A 424 1.60 30.86 -31.12
N SER A 425 0.96 29.82 -31.68
CA SER A 425 -0.36 29.96 -32.32
C SER A 425 -1.47 29.96 -31.29
N LYS A 426 -2.43 30.87 -31.46
CA LYS A 426 -3.63 30.97 -30.64
C LYS A 426 -4.87 30.89 -31.52
N VAL A 427 -5.82 30.03 -31.15
CA VAL A 427 -7.16 29.97 -31.75
C VAL A 427 -8.15 30.50 -30.74
N THR A 428 -9.01 31.43 -31.13
CA THR A 428 -10.10 31.94 -30.29
C THR A 428 -11.42 31.79 -31.04
N LEU A 429 -12.39 31.16 -30.38
CA LEU A 429 -13.75 30.95 -30.85
C LEU A 429 -14.69 31.75 -29.94
N ASP A 430 -15.28 32.80 -30.49
CA ASP A 430 -16.23 33.65 -29.77
C ASP A 430 -17.67 33.26 -30.13
N ALA A 431 -18.49 33.00 -29.11
CA ALA A 431 -19.91 32.66 -29.23
C ALA A 431 -20.73 33.47 -28.23
N GLY A 432 -21.21 34.64 -28.66
CA GLY A 432 -21.92 35.58 -27.79
C GLY A 432 -21.01 36.16 -26.72
N SER A 433 -21.36 35.99 -25.44
CA SER A 433 -20.48 36.35 -24.32
C SER A 433 -19.48 35.26 -23.96
N SER A 434 -19.49 34.12 -24.66
CA SER A 434 -18.59 33.00 -24.39
C SER A 434 -17.37 33.04 -25.32
N THR A 435 -16.20 32.69 -24.80
CA THR A 435 -14.96 32.58 -25.57
C THR A 435 -14.28 31.25 -25.25
N VAL A 436 -13.75 30.59 -26.28
CA VAL A 436 -12.90 29.39 -26.16
C VAL A 436 -11.58 29.71 -26.83
N GLN A 437 -10.50 29.67 -26.06
CA GLN A 437 -9.15 29.92 -26.52
C GLN A 437 -8.32 28.65 -26.41
N ILE A 438 -7.55 28.34 -27.46
CA ILE A 438 -6.57 27.25 -27.47
C ILE A 438 -5.22 27.86 -27.84
N ASP A 439 -4.20 27.63 -27.02
CA ASP A 439 -2.84 28.17 -27.24
C ASP A 439 -1.75 27.19 -26.76
N ASP A 440 -0.57 27.74 -26.45
CA ASP A 440 0.56 26.96 -25.96
C ASP A 440 0.42 26.44 -24.54
N ASP A 441 -0.43 27.07 -23.74
CA ASP A 441 -0.62 26.75 -22.33
C ASP A 441 -1.81 25.79 -22.15
N GLY A 442 -2.82 25.83 -23.04
CA GLY A 442 -3.93 24.89 -22.97
C GLY A 442 -5.21 25.37 -23.66
N LEU A 443 -6.35 25.00 -23.09
CA LEU A 443 -7.69 25.43 -23.50
C LEU A 443 -8.29 26.30 -22.39
N THR A 444 -8.45 27.59 -22.66
CA THR A 444 -9.19 28.52 -21.80
C THR A 444 -10.63 28.64 -22.28
N LEU A 445 -11.59 28.31 -21.43
CA LEU A 445 -13.03 28.49 -21.61
C LEU A 445 -13.49 29.64 -20.72
N SER A 446 -14.18 30.63 -21.28
CA SER A 446 -14.81 31.72 -20.53
C SER A 446 -16.26 31.84 -20.99
N SER A 447 -17.22 31.49 -20.15
CA SER A 447 -18.65 31.48 -20.51
C SER A 447 -19.53 31.78 -19.29
N PRO A 448 -20.74 32.36 -19.43
CA PRO A 448 -21.68 32.49 -18.31
C PRO A 448 -22.01 31.14 -17.64
N ARG A 449 -21.83 30.04 -18.38
CA ARG A 449 -21.97 28.67 -17.88
C ARG A 449 -21.03 27.73 -18.62
N ILE A 450 -20.25 26.96 -17.87
CA ILE A 450 -19.41 25.88 -18.40
C ILE A 450 -19.90 24.57 -17.76
N SER A 451 -20.33 23.62 -18.59
CA SER A 451 -20.75 22.28 -18.14
C SER A 451 -19.99 21.21 -18.92
N PHE A 452 -19.63 20.13 -18.23
CA PHE A 452 -18.99 18.96 -18.83
C PHE A 452 -19.89 17.76 -18.68
N ALA A 453 -20.24 17.13 -19.79
CA ALA A 453 -20.91 15.84 -19.79
C ALA A 453 -19.87 14.75 -20.07
N SER A 454 -19.58 13.90 -19.08
CA SER A 454 -18.77 12.70 -19.30
C SER A 454 -19.66 11.59 -19.85
N LYS A 455 -19.38 11.11 -21.07
CA LYS A 455 -19.98 9.85 -21.55
C LYS A 455 -19.28 8.70 -20.86
N ALA A 456 -19.89 8.15 -19.83
CA ALA A 456 -19.49 6.84 -19.31
C ALA A 456 -19.60 5.80 -20.43
N ASN A 457 -18.50 5.13 -20.74
CA ASN A 457 -18.49 4.06 -21.74
C ASN A 457 -19.43 2.94 -21.31
N GLY A 458 -20.51 2.75 -22.07
CA GLY A 458 -21.25 1.49 -22.14
C GLY A 458 -22.60 1.44 -21.39
N ARG A 459 -23.63 2.09 -21.95
CA ARG A 459 -24.90 1.48 -22.38
C ARG A 459 -25.83 2.57 -22.89
N SER A 460 -26.31 2.40 -24.12
CA SER A 460 -27.33 3.24 -24.73
C SER A 460 -28.68 3.02 -24.05
N SER A 461 -29.09 3.96 -23.21
CA SER A 461 -30.50 4.27 -23.00
C SER A 461 -30.58 5.72 -22.54
N GLY A 462 -31.27 6.55 -23.33
CA GLY A 462 -31.34 7.99 -23.16
C GLY A 462 -31.88 8.38 -21.80
N ASP A 463 -31.12 9.18 -21.06
CA ASP A 463 -31.27 10.63 -20.92
C ASP A 463 -29.93 11.12 -20.32
N PRO A 464 -29.30 12.21 -20.80
CA PRO A 464 -28.13 12.73 -20.12
C PRO A 464 -28.58 13.44 -18.84
N ASP A 465 -28.34 12.81 -17.69
CA ASP A 465 -28.28 13.50 -16.41
C ASP A 465 -27.15 14.55 -16.49
N ALA A 466 -27.54 15.78 -16.81
CA ALA A 466 -26.69 16.93 -16.74
C ALA A 466 -26.37 17.18 -15.26
N ILE A 467 -25.09 17.07 -14.89
CA ILE A 467 -24.61 17.72 -13.68
C ILE A 467 -24.58 19.22 -14.00
N GLU A 468 -25.60 19.92 -13.51
CA GLU A 468 -25.82 21.36 -13.74
C GLU A 468 -24.81 22.26 -13.03
#